data_AF-A0A4Y2DR59-F1
#
_entry.id   AF-A0A4Y2DR59-F1
#
_cell.length_a   1.000
_cell.length_b   1.000
_cell.length_c   1.000
_cell.angle_alpha   90.00
_cell.angle_beta   90.00
_cell.angle_gamma   90.00
#
_symmetry.space_group_name_H-M   'P 1'
#
loop_
_entity.id
_entity.type
_entity.pdbx_description
1 polymer ?
#
loop_
_entity_poly.entity_id
_entity_poly.type
_entity_poly.pdbx_seq_one_letter_code
_entity_poly.pdbx_strand_id
1 'polypeptide(L)'
;MSSGVESKMTVIYDYINEVRGKFSDTAFQCVERIDGMYVTNPVNKSSFNDFRIFTETQVKRALINTLSSSNVIKKKLSFFSQDEKEDVIYKLDNVEDLRPEEKYAIQNAGHATQLILIPGFTILTDPVFNDLNWVLYPAKTFSHPSAEMLPKIDVIIISHNHPDHIDKTSLQDIFKEHKKKGWSFPVVLVPMGDKKLIQGFGFKEVEEVEWFTKISVSKGENIVDFISIPADHRSGRLGYDHHKSLVTGWVVNPEKSNVIFKYSGDTRTLTDENQNAVDAVIWNEIQKKMMDIDDIPDIVCFEPSGPNYTRCDMDVTHQSSSYSVLLKFIEAENLAKLSNKTAQDFIQKFKTVMMHHNKFEFGPDRFNEGLFIFKKLLLYLSLNDADLKQELLRQKEKFDNNLDRKSLKENLTFFSRPMIATLPEKTSILVHSKDFIIEDMFYTLKKVKGLDEEQVKHYFLEYLTKNTIFPQIGERLNDQQLRSASFDPKIICKYNKKSEKI
;
A
#
# COMPACT_ATOMS: atom_id res chain seq x y z
N MET A 1 -13.11 40.05 5.59
CA MET A 1 -13.98 39.15 6.39
C MET A 1 -14.41 38.01 5.46
N SER A 2 -13.68 36.90 5.43
CA SER A 2 -14.16 35.70 4.73
C SER A 2 -15.06 34.95 5.71
N SER A 3 -16.35 34.89 5.42
CA SER A 3 -17.26 33.95 6.07
C SER A 3 -16.78 32.55 5.72
N GLY A 4 -15.96 31.95 6.59
CA GLY A 4 -15.55 30.56 6.46
C GLY A 4 -16.81 29.70 6.53
N VAL A 5 -17.12 29.01 5.43
CA VAL A 5 -18.15 27.97 5.44
C VAL A 5 -17.62 26.88 6.37
N GLU A 6 -18.18 26.83 7.58
CA GLU A 6 -17.81 25.87 8.61
C GLU A 6 -18.21 24.47 8.12
N SER A 7 -17.27 23.53 8.13
CA SER A 7 -17.54 22.15 7.73
C SER A 7 -18.43 21.49 8.76
N LYS A 8 -19.56 20.93 8.34
CA LYS A 8 -20.45 20.16 9.22
C LYS A 8 -20.14 18.67 9.06
N MET A 9 -19.82 18.03 10.16
CA MET A 9 -19.55 16.60 10.21
C MET A 9 -20.76 15.85 10.79
N THR A 10 -21.17 14.76 10.14
CA THR A 10 -22.16 13.82 10.66
C THR A 10 -21.53 12.45 10.73
N VAL A 11 -21.63 11.79 11.88
CA VAL A 11 -21.05 10.46 12.10
C VAL A 11 -22.17 9.43 12.16
N ILE A 12 -22.04 8.36 11.37
CA ILE A 12 -22.93 7.20 11.38
C ILE A 12 -22.09 5.99 11.79
N TYR A 13 -22.18 5.64 13.08
CA TYR A 13 -21.40 4.57 13.70
C TYR A 13 -21.79 3.15 13.23
N ASP A 14 -22.98 2.98 12.67
CA ASP A 14 -23.56 1.66 12.40
C ASP A 14 -23.87 1.41 10.92
N TYR A 15 -23.00 1.92 10.05
CA TYR A 15 -23.10 1.69 8.61
C TYR A 15 -23.07 0.19 8.26
N ILE A 16 -22.41 -0.63 9.08
CA ILE A 16 -22.40 -2.08 8.91
C ILE A 16 -23.79 -2.71 9.03
N ASN A 17 -24.72 -2.21 9.86
CA ASN A 17 -26.05 -2.82 9.93
C ASN A 17 -26.88 -2.51 8.67
N GLU A 18 -26.63 -1.39 7.99
CA GLU A 18 -27.17 -1.14 6.64
C GLU A 18 -26.66 -2.18 5.64
N VAL A 19 -25.34 -2.44 5.65
CA VAL A 19 -24.68 -3.41 4.76
C VAL A 19 -25.12 -4.84 5.11
N ARG A 20 -25.09 -5.26 6.38
CA ARG A 20 -25.54 -6.58 6.87
C ARG A 20 -27.02 -6.84 6.61
N GLY A 21 -27.86 -5.81 6.70
CA GLY A 21 -29.28 -5.91 6.35
C GLY A 21 -29.51 -6.22 4.87
N LYS A 22 -28.62 -5.76 3.99
CA LYS A 22 -28.65 -6.03 2.54
C LYS A 22 -27.85 -7.28 2.13
N PHE A 23 -26.82 -7.65 2.89
CA PHE A 23 -25.88 -8.74 2.61
C PHE A 23 -25.73 -9.66 3.84
N SER A 24 -26.84 -10.26 4.27
CA SER A 24 -26.93 -11.06 5.50
C SER A 24 -26.04 -12.32 5.52
N ASP A 25 -25.59 -12.76 4.35
CA ASP A 25 -24.80 -13.99 4.18
C ASP A 25 -23.28 -13.75 4.31
N THR A 26 -22.84 -12.50 4.42
CA THR A 26 -21.42 -12.16 4.60
C THR A 26 -21.09 -12.12 6.09
N ALA A 27 -20.12 -12.93 6.54
CA ALA A 27 -19.64 -12.90 7.91
C ALA A 27 -18.70 -11.69 8.12
N PHE A 28 -18.94 -10.89 9.16
CA PHE A 28 -18.14 -9.72 9.51
C PHE A 28 -17.65 -9.87 10.96
N GLN A 29 -16.37 -10.21 11.15
CA GLN A 29 -15.79 -10.38 12.49
C GLN A 29 -14.94 -9.16 12.86
N CYS A 30 -15.39 -8.38 13.85
CA CYS A 30 -14.50 -7.54 14.64
C CYS A 30 -14.20 -8.33 15.92
N VAL A 31 -12.94 -8.77 16.10
CA VAL A 31 -12.56 -9.54 17.29
C VAL A 31 -12.12 -8.56 18.38
N GLU A 32 -13.08 -8.07 19.16
CA GLU A 32 -12.78 -7.35 20.39
C GLU A 32 -12.28 -8.34 21.47
N ARG A 33 -11.15 -8.04 22.11
CA ARG A 33 -10.65 -8.87 23.22
C ARG A 33 -11.31 -8.47 24.54
N ILE A 34 -11.47 -9.45 25.43
CA ILE A 34 -11.92 -9.29 26.83
C ILE A 34 -11.05 -8.31 27.64
N ASP A 35 -9.82 -8.02 27.20
CA ASP A 35 -8.90 -7.07 27.83
C ASP A 35 -8.95 -5.64 27.23
N GLY A 36 -9.86 -5.36 26.30
CA GLY A 36 -10.08 -4.03 25.72
C GLY A 36 -9.04 -3.59 24.68
N MET A 37 -8.23 -4.51 24.14
CA MET A 37 -7.25 -4.24 23.08
C MET A 37 -7.76 -4.68 21.69
N TYR A 38 -7.48 -3.87 20.66
CA TYR A 38 -7.88 -4.10 19.27
C TYR A 38 -6.84 -4.97 18.55
N VAL A 39 -7.18 -6.23 18.28
CA VAL A 39 -6.34 -7.13 17.48
C VAL A 39 -7.06 -7.44 16.16
N THR A 40 -6.50 -6.95 15.07
CA THR A 40 -6.98 -7.21 13.70
C THR A 40 -6.78 -8.65 13.28
N ASN A 41 -5.74 -9.32 13.81
CA ASN A 41 -5.40 -10.70 13.51
C ASN A 41 -4.75 -11.44 14.71
N PRO A 42 -5.34 -12.54 15.19
CA PRO A 42 -4.80 -13.32 16.29
C PRO A 42 -3.37 -13.85 16.07
N VAL A 43 -2.95 -14.08 14.83
CA VAL A 43 -1.58 -14.53 14.49
C VAL A 43 -0.54 -13.46 14.85
N ASN A 44 -0.92 -12.18 14.81
CA ASN A 44 -0.05 -11.08 15.20
C ASN A 44 0.06 -10.88 16.72
N LYS A 45 -0.69 -11.66 17.52
CA LYS A 45 -0.70 -11.54 18.99
C LYS A 45 0.61 -12.01 19.65
N SER A 46 1.18 -13.10 19.14
CA SER A 46 2.43 -13.70 19.67
C SER A 46 3.66 -13.31 18.86
N SER A 47 3.46 -12.62 17.74
CA SER A 47 4.51 -12.23 16.82
C SER A 47 5.07 -10.88 17.25
N PHE A 48 6.23 -10.89 17.89
CA PHE A 48 7.00 -9.67 18.13
C PHE A 48 7.51 -9.12 16.80
N ASN A 49 7.81 -7.82 16.75
CA ASN A 49 8.58 -7.27 15.64
C ASN A 49 9.84 -8.12 15.51
N ASP A 50 9.96 -8.76 14.35
CA ASP A 50 11.10 -9.58 14.10
C ASP A 50 12.32 -8.69 13.89
N PHE A 51 13.07 -8.50 14.97
CA PHE A 51 14.28 -7.70 14.98
C PHE A 51 15.30 -8.19 13.94
N ARG A 52 15.19 -9.44 13.45
CA ARG A 52 16.02 -9.95 12.35
C ARG A 52 16.00 -9.00 11.15
N ILE A 53 14.82 -8.55 10.71
CA ILE A 53 14.67 -7.65 9.54
C ILE A 53 15.50 -6.38 9.71
N PHE A 54 15.40 -5.71 10.87
CA PHE A 54 16.14 -4.48 11.15
C PHE A 54 17.64 -4.74 11.31
N THR A 55 18.01 -5.82 12.01
CA THR A 55 19.42 -6.19 12.17
C THR A 55 20.08 -6.51 10.84
N GLU A 56 19.36 -7.12 9.90
CA GLU A 56 19.88 -7.43 8.57
C GLU A 56 20.11 -6.17 7.75
N THR A 57 19.20 -5.20 7.81
CA THR A 57 19.40 -3.88 7.19
C THR A 57 20.66 -3.20 7.76
N GLN A 58 20.85 -3.22 9.08
CA GLN A 58 22.03 -2.63 9.71
C GLN A 58 23.33 -3.38 9.38
N VAL A 59 23.30 -4.72 9.36
CA VAL A 59 24.45 -5.56 8.96
C VAL A 59 24.81 -5.32 7.50
N LYS A 60 23.83 -5.31 6.58
CA LYS A 60 24.02 -4.98 5.16
C LYS A 60 24.74 -3.64 5.00
N ARG A 61 24.30 -2.60 5.69
CA ARG A 61 24.92 -1.26 5.66
C ARG A 61 26.35 -1.26 6.20
N ALA A 62 26.57 -1.91 7.34
CA ALA A 62 27.90 -2.07 7.92
C ALA A 62 28.84 -2.77 6.93
N LEU A 63 28.40 -3.86 6.29
CA LEU A 63 29.20 -4.60 5.29
C LEU A 63 29.50 -3.75 4.04
N ILE A 64 28.53 -2.98 3.53
CA ILE A 64 28.74 -2.05 2.41
C ILE A 64 29.81 -1.01 2.75
N ASN A 65 29.73 -0.43 3.95
CA ASN A 65 30.63 0.64 4.39
C ASN A 65 32.04 0.14 4.79
N THR A 66 32.18 -1.10 5.28
CA THR A 66 33.44 -1.64 5.81
C THR A 66 34.21 -2.56 4.86
N LEU A 67 33.55 -3.30 3.96
CA LEU A 67 34.20 -4.33 3.11
C LEU A 67 34.45 -3.86 1.67
N SER A 68 34.48 -2.54 1.44
CA SER A 68 34.62 -1.88 0.13
C SER A 68 36.00 -2.06 -0.56
N SER A 69 36.72 -3.15 -0.31
CA SER A 69 37.97 -3.51 -1.00
C SER A 69 37.93 -4.86 -1.74
N SER A 70 36.94 -5.73 -1.49
CA SER A 70 36.80 -7.02 -2.20
C SER A 70 35.82 -6.95 -3.37
N ASN A 71 36.29 -7.22 -4.60
CA ASN A 71 35.48 -7.17 -5.82
C ASN A 71 34.32 -8.19 -5.85
N VAL A 72 34.43 -9.32 -5.15
CA VAL A 72 33.38 -10.36 -5.08
C VAL A 72 32.24 -9.92 -4.16
N ILE A 73 32.59 -9.35 -3.00
CA ILE A 73 31.62 -8.84 -2.02
C ILE A 73 30.94 -7.59 -2.59
N LYS A 74 31.71 -6.69 -3.23
CA LYS A 74 31.14 -5.57 -3.98
C LYS A 74 30.12 -6.02 -5.03
N LYS A 75 30.39 -7.06 -5.81
CA LYS A 75 29.46 -7.54 -6.86
C LYS A 75 28.19 -8.22 -6.32
N LYS A 76 28.26 -8.86 -5.15
CA LYS A 76 27.06 -9.42 -4.48
C LYS A 76 26.26 -8.34 -3.75
N LEU A 77 26.93 -7.34 -3.15
CA LEU A 77 26.30 -6.21 -2.47
C LEU A 77 25.79 -5.13 -3.45
N SER A 78 26.41 -4.97 -4.62
CA SER A 78 26.01 -4.00 -5.66
C SER A 78 24.62 -4.28 -6.23
N PHE A 79 24.14 -5.52 -6.10
CA PHE A 79 22.77 -5.87 -6.44
C PHE A 79 21.74 -5.25 -5.48
N PHE A 80 22.15 -4.94 -4.25
CA PHE A 80 21.33 -4.26 -3.25
C PHE A 80 21.50 -2.74 -3.25
N SER A 81 22.65 -2.24 -3.71
CA SER A 81 22.96 -0.82 -3.81
C SER A 81 22.80 -0.29 -5.24
N GLN A 82 21.91 -0.89 -6.05
CA GLN A 82 21.85 -0.60 -7.49
C GLN A 82 21.94 0.91 -7.72
N ASP A 83 22.83 1.32 -8.62
CA ASP A 83 23.00 2.71 -9.09
C ASP A 83 21.75 3.14 -9.89
N GLU A 84 20.56 3.02 -9.29
CA GLU A 84 19.32 3.51 -9.84
C GLU A 84 19.29 5.03 -9.67
N LYS A 85 18.94 5.75 -10.75
CA LYS A 85 18.86 7.21 -10.69
C LYS A 85 17.69 7.64 -9.83
N GLU A 86 18.00 8.27 -8.71
CA GLU A 86 17.01 8.93 -7.85
C GLU A 86 16.23 10.03 -8.59
N ASP A 87 16.73 10.59 -9.69
CA ASP A 87 15.94 11.56 -10.47
C ASP A 87 14.71 10.94 -11.16
N VAL A 88 14.70 9.62 -11.39
CA VAL A 88 13.59 8.92 -12.07
C VAL A 88 12.42 8.66 -11.12
N ILE A 89 12.62 8.79 -9.82
CA ILE A 89 11.59 8.56 -8.80
C ILE A 89 10.94 9.87 -8.34
N TYR A 90 11.48 11.02 -8.71
CA TYR A 90 10.92 12.31 -8.33
C TYR A 90 10.31 13.01 -9.52
N LYS A 91 9.09 13.46 -9.32
CA LYS A 91 8.46 14.46 -10.15
C LYS A 91 7.96 15.54 -9.22
N LEU A 92 8.78 16.57 -8.98
CA LEU A 92 8.42 17.67 -8.09
C LEU A 92 7.39 18.59 -8.78
N ASP A 93 6.22 18.04 -9.11
CA ASP A 93 5.10 18.82 -9.59
C ASP A 93 4.67 19.75 -8.45
N ASN A 94 4.39 21.02 -8.78
CA ASN A 94 3.80 21.92 -7.80
C ASN A 94 2.47 21.33 -7.35
N VAL A 95 2.27 21.28 -6.03
CA VAL A 95 0.99 20.86 -5.48
C VAL A 95 0.02 22.01 -5.70
N GLU A 96 -1.01 21.74 -6.50
CA GLU A 96 -2.03 22.71 -6.89
C GLU A 96 -3.39 22.20 -6.43
N ASP A 97 -4.33 23.13 -6.23
CA ASP A 97 -5.73 22.80 -6.00
C ASP A 97 -6.32 22.06 -7.21
N LEU A 98 -7.52 21.49 -7.05
CA LEU A 98 -8.25 20.89 -8.16
C LEU A 98 -8.53 21.96 -9.22
N ARG A 99 -8.17 21.69 -10.48
CA ARG A 99 -8.40 22.64 -11.57
C ARG A 99 -9.86 22.53 -12.06
N PRO A 100 -10.47 23.61 -12.57
CA PRO A 100 -11.90 23.63 -12.95
C PRO A 100 -12.32 22.54 -13.95
N GLU A 101 -11.40 22.10 -14.82
CA GLU A 101 -11.63 21.06 -15.82
C GLU A 101 -11.48 19.63 -15.29
N GLU A 102 -10.92 19.46 -14.09
CA GLU A 102 -10.58 18.17 -13.50
C GLU A 102 -11.71 17.68 -12.59
N LYS A 103 -12.07 16.40 -12.72
CA LYS A 103 -13.09 15.79 -11.85
C LYS A 103 -12.51 15.40 -10.50
N TYR A 104 -11.25 15.00 -10.52
CA TYR A 104 -10.42 14.71 -9.37
C TYR A 104 -8.96 14.67 -9.80
N ALA A 105 -8.05 14.77 -8.84
CA ALA A 105 -6.64 14.52 -9.05
C ALA A 105 -6.05 13.82 -7.83
N ILE A 106 -4.97 13.08 -8.05
CA ILE A 106 -4.16 12.49 -7.00
C ILE A 106 -2.74 13.03 -7.14
N GLN A 107 -2.05 13.17 -6.02
CA GLN A 107 -0.63 13.46 -6.01
C GLN A 107 0.08 12.59 -4.98
N ASN A 108 1.07 11.83 -5.46
CA ASN A 108 1.87 10.99 -4.60
C ASN A 108 2.88 11.86 -3.87
N ALA A 109 2.76 12.02 -2.55
CA ALA A 109 3.76 12.76 -1.75
C ALA A 109 4.85 11.85 -1.17
N GLY A 110 4.79 10.55 -1.50
CA GLY A 110 5.79 9.55 -1.15
C GLY A 110 5.32 8.58 -0.08
N HIS A 111 5.89 7.37 -0.11
CA HIS A 111 5.48 6.26 0.76
C HIS A 111 3.98 5.96 0.66
N ALA A 112 3.24 6.09 1.76
CA ALA A 112 1.79 5.93 1.84
C ALA A 112 1.04 7.28 1.80
N THR A 113 1.75 8.41 1.69
CA THR A 113 1.16 9.75 1.68
C THR A 113 0.66 10.13 0.29
N GLN A 114 -0.65 10.14 0.13
CA GLN A 114 -1.36 10.56 -1.08
C GLN A 114 -2.22 11.78 -0.78
N LEU A 115 -2.13 12.78 -1.64
CA LEU A 115 -3.06 13.90 -1.69
C LEU A 115 -4.15 13.58 -2.70
N ILE A 116 -5.41 13.60 -2.28
CA ILE A 116 -6.58 13.36 -3.12
C ILE A 116 -7.37 14.67 -3.20
N LEU A 117 -7.51 15.18 -4.42
CA LEU A 117 -8.17 16.44 -4.73
C LEU A 117 -9.50 16.12 -5.41
N ILE A 118 -10.60 16.55 -4.80
CA ILE A 118 -11.98 16.38 -5.32
C ILE A 118 -12.74 17.69 -5.12
N PRO A 119 -13.87 17.92 -5.82
CA PRO A 119 -14.56 19.20 -5.76
C PRO A 119 -14.85 19.66 -4.33
N GLY A 120 -14.19 20.75 -3.93
CA GLY A 120 -14.33 21.37 -2.61
C GLY A 120 -13.54 20.72 -1.47
N PHE A 121 -12.87 19.58 -1.68
CA PHE A 121 -12.11 18.88 -0.63
C PHE A 121 -10.70 18.50 -1.08
N THR A 122 -9.75 18.78 -0.19
CA THR A 122 -8.40 18.19 -0.23
C THR A 122 -8.25 17.18 0.89
N ILE A 123 -7.98 15.93 0.55
CA ILE A 123 -7.83 14.82 1.49
C ILE A 123 -6.37 14.37 1.49
N LEU A 124 -5.80 14.17 2.67
CA LEU A 124 -4.44 13.68 2.84
C LEU A 124 -4.45 12.33 3.57
N THR A 125 -3.71 11.36 3.06
CA THR A 125 -3.55 10.04 3.68
C THR A 125 -2.19 9.96 4.38
N ASP A 126 -2.13 9.29 5.55
CA ASP A 126 -0.91 8.88 6.26
C ASP A 126 0.30 9.83 6.09
N PRO A 127 0.24 11.05 6.65
CA PRO A 127 1.15 12.14 6.31
C PRO A 127 2.55 11.93 6.87
N VAL A 128 3.50 11.73 5.97
CA VAL A 128 4.94 11.67 6.26
C VAL A 128 5.71 12.45 5.19
N PHE A 129 6.26 13.59 5.57
CA PHE A 129 7.09 14.50 4.77
C PHE A 129 8.47 14.73 5.37
N ASN A 130 8.88 13.96 6.37
CA ASN A 130 10.20 14.11 6.98
C ASN A 130 10.91 12.76 7.02
N ASP A 131 12.22 12.83 7.17
CA ASP A 131 13.02 11.67 7.53
C ASP A 131 12.64 11.20 8.93
N LEU A 132 12.54 9.88 9.07
CA LEU A 132 12.23 9.23 10.34
C LEU A 132 13.51 8.78 11.03
N ASN A 133 13.37 7.99 12.10
CA ASN A 133 14.52 7.43 12.79
C ASN A 133 15.39 6.62 11.83
N TRP A 134 16.61 7.07 11.54
CA TRP A 134 17.49 6.47 10.53
C TRP A 134 17.88 5.00 10.78
N VAL A 135 17.73 4.51 12.01
CA VAL A 135 18.00 3.11 12.38
C VAL A 135 16.82 2.21 12.04
N LEU A 136 15.60 2.66 12.34
CA LEU A 136 14.37 1.89 12.17
C LEU A 136 13.71 2.12 10.80
N TYR A 137 13.76 3.34 10.32
CA TYR A 137 13.15 3.84 9.09
C TYR A 137 14.17 4.64 8.29
N PRO A 138 15.22 3.99 7.78
CA PRO A 138 16.19 4.73 7.02
C PRO A 138 15.58 5.29 5.75
N ALA A 139 15.74 6.58 5.51
CA ALA A 139 15.38 7.17 4.24
C ALA A 139 16.20 6.52 3.11
N LYS A 140 15.51 6.07 2.07
CA LYS A 140 16.08 5.72 0.77
C LYS A 140 16.15 6.96 -0.13
N THR A 141 15.34 7.97 0.16
CA THR A 141 15.14 9.12 -0.73
C THR A 141 14.91 10.38 0.11
N PHE A 142 15.64 11.47 -0.16
CA PHE A 142 15.73 12.65 0.72
C PHE A 142 14.95 13.89 0.25
N SER A 143 14.43 13.89 -0.97
CA SER A 143 13.54 14.94 -1.48
C SER A 143 12.08 14.53 -1.27
N HIS A 144 11.16 15.43 -0.97
CA HIS A 144 9.72 15.15 -1.00
C HIS A 144 8.96 16.47 -0.88
N PRO A 145 7.70 16.54 -1.34
CA PRO A 145 6.86 17.72 -1.13
C PRO A 145 6.85 18.09 0.35
N SER A 146 7.18 19.34 0.66
CA SER A 146 7.13 19.84 2.03
C SER A 146 5.70 20.23 2.40
N ALA A 147 5.38 20.25 3.69
CA ALA A 147 4.07 20.70 4.17
C ALA A 147 3.71 22.12 3.70
N GLU A 148 4.71 22.98 3.45
CA GLU A 148 4.51 24.36 2.99
C GLU A 148 3.95 24.44 1.57
N MET A 149 4.28 23.45 0.72
CA MET A 149 3.82 23.36 -0.66
C MET A 149 2.37 22.89 -0.76
N LEU A 150 1.81 22.31 0.29
CA LEU A 150 0.47 21.74 0.25
C LEU A 150 -0.61 22.84 0.14
N PRO A 151 -1.67 22.59 -0.65
CA PRO A 151 -2.89 23.38 -0.59
C PRO A 151 -3.56 23.16 0.77
N LYS A 152 -4.64 23.89 1.02
CA LYS A 152 -5.41 23.72 2.25
C LYS A 152 -5.95 22.30 2.32
N ILE A 153 -5.58 21.58 3.39
CA ILE A 153 -6.09 20.22 3.67
C ILE A 153 -7.42 20.35 4.43
N ASP A 154 -8.46 19.66 3.97
CA ASP A 154 -9.76 19.65 4.65
C ASP A 154 -9.93 18.41 5.53
N VAL A 155 -9.42 17.26 5.10
CA VAL A 155 -9.49 16.00 5.85
C VAL A 155 -8.15 15.26 5.81
N ILE A 156 -7.73 14.70 6.95
CA ILE A 156 -6.63 13.76 7.03
C ILE A 156 -7.22 12.40 7.42
N ILE A 157 -6.92 11.35 6.65
CA ILE A 157 -7.30 9.98 6.99
C ILE A 157 -6.06 9.16 7.35
N ILE A 158 -6.14 8.43 8.45
CA ILE A 158 -5.04 7.65 9.01
C ILE A 158 -5.39 6.17 8.97
N SER A 159 -4.51 5.32 8.42
CA SER A 159 -4.71 3.86 8.42
C SER A 159 -4.34 3.19 9.74
N HIS A 160 -3.18 3.54 10.30
CA HIS A 160 -2.68 3.00 11.56
C HIS A 160 -1.54 3.84 12.11
N ASN A 161 -1.15 3.57 13.37
CA ASN A 161 -0.23 4.42 14.10
C ASN A 161 1.25 4.13 13.96
N HIS A 162 1.72 3.37 12.97
CA HIS A 162 3.16 3.23 12.79
C HIS A 162 3.83 4.57 12.44
N PRO A 163 5.08 4.80 12.88
CA PRO A 163 5.83 6.03 12.59
C PRO A 163 5.92 6.42 11.11
N ASP A 164 5.92 5.46 10.19
CA ASP A 164 5.93 5.66 8.74
C ASP A 164 4.56 5.94 8.12
N HIS A 165 3.50 5.92 8.92
CA HIS A 165 2.14 6.35 8.53
C HIS A 165 1.65 7.56 9.34
N ILE A 166 2.21 7.76 10.54
CA ILE A 166 1.98 8.93 11.38
C ILE A 166 3.33 9.49 11.84
N ASP A 167 3.80 10.50 11.12
CA ASP A 167 4.91 11.33 11.55
C ASP A 167 4.41 12.56 12.31
N LYS A 168 4.85 12.67 13.57
CA LYS A 168 4.54 13.81 14.43
C LYS A 168 5.01 15.11 13.81
N THR A 169 6.20 15.14 13.22
CA THR A 169 6.80 16.37 12.68
C THR A 169 5.99 16.87 11.50
N SER A 170 5.65 15.97 10.57
CA SER A 170 4.81 16.24 9.41
C SER A 170 3.44 16.81 9.79
N LEU A 171 2.78 16.19 10.77
CA LEU A 171 1.49 16.67 11.28
C LEU A 171 1.62 18.05 11.97
N GLN A 172 2.68 18.28 12.73
CA GLN A 172 2.93 19.60 13.34
C GLN A 172 3.26 20.66 12.30
N ASP A 173 3.91 20.31 11.20
CA ASP A 173 4.22 21.25 10.12
C ASP A 173 2.95 21.61 9.34
N ILE A 174 2.07 20.64 9.05
CA ILE A 174 0.72 20.90 8.54
C ILE A 174 -0.02 21.87 9.47
N PHE A 175 -0.03 21.60 10.78
CA PHE A 175 -0.71 22.45 11.75
C PHE A 175 -0.17 23.89 11.74
N LYS A 176 1.16 24.05 11.72
CA LYS A 176 1.80 25.38 11.64
C LYS A 176 1.45 26.10 10.34
N GLU A 177 1.47 25.41 9.20
CA GLU A 177 1.16 26.01 7.91
C GLU A 177 -0.31 26.43 7.81
N HIS A 178 -1.25 25.62 8.32
CA HIS A 178 -2.66 26.02 8.43
C HIS A 178 -2.83 27.27 9.29
N LYS A 179 -2.17 27.31 10.46
CA LYS A 179 -2.19 28.47 11.35
C LYS A 179 -1.60 29.73 10.69
N LYS A 180 -0.45 29.59 10.03
CA LYS A 180 0.26 30.68 9.34
C LYS A 180 -0.55 31.25 8.18
N LYS A 181 -1.20 30.39 7.40
CA LYS A 181 -2.03 30.77 6.24
C LYS A 181 -3.47 31.17 6.64
N GLY A 182 -3.83 31.09 7.92
CA GLY A 182 -5.16 31.45 8.42
C GLY A 182 -6.27 30.50 7.95
N TRP A 183 -5.91 29.26 7.62
CA TRP A 183 -6.84 28.23 7.17
C TRP A 183 -7.53 27.56 8.37
N SER A 184 -8.76 27.06 8.17
CA SER A 184 -9.35 26.12 9.12
C SER A 184 -8.48 24.87 9.22
N PHE A 185 -8.40 24.28 10.40
CA PHE A 185 -7.68 23.03 10.60
C PHE A 185 -8.45 21.87 9.96
N PRO A 186 -7.77 20.82 9.49
CA PRO A 186 -8.43 19.66 8.92
C PRO A 186 -9.11 18.81 10.00
N VAL A 187 -10.17 18.12 9.61
CA VAL A 187 -10.73 17.01 10.38
C VAL A 187 -9.78 15.82 10.24
N VAL A 188 -9.40 15.18 11.34
CA VAL A 188 -8.52 14.01 11.30
C VAL A 188 -9.30 12.76 11.68
N LEU A 189 -9.41 11.81 10.74
CA LEU A 189 -10.07 10.54 10.94
C LEU A 189 -9.03 9.47 11.24
N VAL A 190 -9.19 8.79 12.37
CA VAL A 190 -8.19 7.86 12.89
C VAL A 190 -8.81 6.53 13.30
N PRO A 191 -8.05 5.43 13.32
CA PRO A 191 -8.54 4.19 13.91
C PRO A 191 -8.81 4.37 15.41
N MET A 192 -9.77 3.60 15.91
CA MET A 192 -10.09 3.51 17.33
C MET A 192 -8.82 3.29 18.17
N GLY A 193 -8.61 4.15 19.19
CA GLY A 193 -7.42 4.12 20.05
C GLY A 193 -6.37 5.20 19.75
N ASP A 194 -6.40 5.82 18.57
CA ASP A 194 -5.40 6.82 18.16
C ASP A 194 -5.82 8.28 18.37
N LYS A 195 -7.06 8.55 18.80
CA LYS A 195 -7.58 9.92 18.99
C LYS A 195 -6.68 10.78 19.88
N LYS A 196 -6.30 10.24 21.04
CA LYS A 196 -5.45 10.95 22.02
C LYS A 196 -4.05 11.24 21.48
N LEU A 197 -3.50 10.35 20.64
CA LEU A 197 -2.19 10.54 20.02
C LEU A 197 -2.20 11.79 19.12
N ILE A 198 -3.19 11.86 18.22
CA ILE A 198 -3.33 12.97 17.27
C ILE A 198 -3.71 14.27 17.97
N GLN A 199 -4.57 14.22 19.00
CA GLN A 199 -4.86 15.39 19.84
C GLN A 199 -3.60 15.91 20.54
N GLY A 200 -2.71 15.02 20.98
CA GLY A 200 -1.39 15.37 21.52
C GLY A 200 -0.48 16.12 20.55
N PHE A 201 -0.77 16.09 19.24
CA PHE A 201 -0.05 16.86 18.22
C PHE A 201 -0.68 18.23 17.92
N GLY A 202 -1.84 18.54 18.51
CA GLY A 202 -2.48 19.86 18.45
C GLY A 202 -3.79 19.91 17.67
N PHE A 203 -4.18 18.83 16.99
CA PHE A 203 -5.45 18.75 16.28
C PHE A 203 -6.61 18.59 17.27
N LYS A 204 -7.69 19.34 17.07
CA LYS A 204 -8.86 19.32 17.96
C LYS A 204 -10.00 18.48 17.40
N GLU A 205 -10.24 18.60 16.10
CA GLU A 205 -11.25 17.84 15.36
C GLU A 205 -10.64 16.51 14.95
N VAL A 206 -10.68 15.55 15.87
CA VAL A 206 -10.15 14.20 15.67
C VAL A 206 -11.27 13.22 15.98
N GLU A 207 -11.59 12.36 15.02
CA GLU A 207 -12.64 11.36 15.17
C GLU A 207 -12.09 9.96 14.96
N GLU A 208 -12.35 9.12 15.94
CA GLU A 208 -11.89 7.74 15.94
C GLU A 208 -12.99 6.80 15.48
N VAL A 209 -12.60 5.79 14.70
CA VAL A 209 -13.53 4.88 14.06
C VAL A 209 -13.17 3.42 14.30
N GLU A 210 -14.20 2.60 14.49
CA GLU A 210 -14.09 1.16 14.34
C GLU A 210 -14.25 0.77 12.87
N TRP A 211 -14.01 -0.48 12.49
CA TRP A 211 -14.29 -0.92 11.12
C TRP A 211 -15.76 -0.74 10.78
N PHE A 212 -16.00 -0.40 9.51
CA PHE A 212 -17.34 -0.20 8.94
C PHE A 212 -18.12 0.95 9.57
N THR A 213 -17.42 1.92 10.14
CA THR A 213 -17.98 3.21 10.55
C THR A 213 -17.98 4.14 9.34
N LYS A 214 -19.10 4.85 9.12
CA LYS A 214 -19.18 5.88 8.08
C LYS A 214 -19.20 7.28 8.69
N ILE A 215 -18.37 8.15 8.14
CA ILE A 215 -18.29 9.56 8.48
C ILE A 215 -18.61 10.38 7.23
N SER A 216 -19.62 11.23 7.30
CA SER A 216 -19.96 12.17 6.25
C SER A 216 -19.45 13.56 6.62
N VAL A 217 -18.54 14.11 5.81
CA VAL A 217 -18.03 15.47 5.97
C VAL A 217 -18.63 16.35 4.88
N SER A 218 -19.25 17.46 5.29
CA SER A 218 -19.87 18.42 4.36
C SER A 218 -19.18 19.77 4.43
N LYS A 219 -19.01 20.41 3.26
CA LYS A 219 -18.44 21.74 3.10
C LYS A 219 -19.21 22.47 2.00
N GLY A 220 -20.06 23.40 2.40
CA GLY A 220 -21.05 24.00 1.51
C GLY A 220 -22.00 22.93 0.98
N GLU A 221 -22.10 22.80 -0.34
CA GLU A 221 -22.94 21.78 -0.98
C GLU A 221 -22.17 20.49 -1.33
N ASN A 222 -20.89 20.37 -0.97
CA ASN A 222 -20.11 19.17 -1.25
C ASN A 222 -20.15 18.25 -0.03
N ILE A 223 -20.43 16.96 -0.24
CA ILE A 223 -20.41 15.93 0.79
C ILE A 223 -19.47 14.81 0.35
N VAL A 224 -18.66 14.34 1.30
CA VAL A 224 -17.77 13.19 1.12
C VAL A 224 -18.00 12.21 2.26
N ASP A 225 -18.33 10.97 1.89
CA ASP A 225 -18.45 9.85 2.81
C ASP A 225 -17.08 9.15 2.95
N PHE A 226 -16.66 8.92 4.18
CA PHE A 226 -15.45 8.19 4.57
C PHE A 226 -15.88 6.95 5.35
N ILE A 227 -15.62 5.76 4.81
CA ILE A 227 -15.99 4.49 5.42
C ILE A 227 -14.70 3.76 5.81
N SER A 228 -14.54 3.46 7.10
CA SER A 228 -13.45 2.60 7.55
C SER A 228 -13.69 1.15 7.10
N ILE A 229 -12.65 0.50 6.59
CA ILE A 229 -12.71 -0.90 6.15
C ILE A 229 -11.60 -1.73 6.81
N PRO A 230 -11.76 -3.06 6.94
CA PRO A 230 -10.73 -3.90 7.52
C PRO A 230 -9.37 -3.77 6.85
N ALA A 231 -8.33 -3.74 7.67
CA ALA A 231 -6.94 -3.94 7.27
C ALA A 231 -6.29 -4.91 8.26
N ASP A 232 -5.56 -5.89 7.75
CA ASP A 232 -4.88 -6.90 8.58
C ASP A 232 -3.41 -6.52 8.73
N HIS A 233 -3.16 -5.73 9.76
CA HIS A 233 -1.82 -5.26 10.12
C HIS A 233 -1.72 -5.05 11.62
N ARG A 234 -0.52 -4.76 12.11
CA ARG A 234 -0.27 -4.50 13.53
C ARG A 234 -0.25 -3.00 13.82
N SER A 235 -0.74 -2.59 14.98
CA SER A 235 -0.53 -1.23 15.51
C SER A 235 0.59 -1.21 16.57
N GLY A 236 1.18 -0.04 16.81
CA GLY A 236 2.08 0.28 17.93
C GLY A 236 3.34 1.05 17.52
N ARG A 237 3.78 1.99 18.36
CA ARG A 237 4.88 2.92 18.07
C ARG A 237 6.15 2.66 18.85
N LEU A 238 6.04 2.11 20.05
CA LEU A 238 7.10 2.12 21.07
C LEU A 238 7.60 0.71 21.45
N GLY A 239 7.10 -0.33 20.78
CA GLY A 239 7.55 -1.70 21.03
C GLY A 239 6.84 -2.42 22.19
N TYR A 240 5.98 -1.72 22.94
CA TYR A 240 5.21 -2.27 24.07
C TYR A 240 3.73 -1.83 24.05
N ASP A 241 3.36 -1.01 23.08
CA ASP A 241 2.02 -0.47 22.84
C ASP A 241 1.32 -1.17 21.67
N HIS A 242 1.73 -2.41 21.40
CA HIS A 242 1.18 -3.19 20.32
C HIS A 242 -0.30 -3.48 20.51
N HIS A 243 -1.08 -3.38 19.42
CA HIS A 243 -2.50 -3.73 19.40
C HIS A 243 -3.37 -2.89 20.36
N LYS A 244 -2.91 -1.68 20.73
CA LYS A 244 -3.70 -0.74 21.55
C LYS A 244 -4.62 0.16 20.71
N SER A 245 -4.43 0.14 19.40
CA SER A 245 -5.28 0.85 18.43
C SER A 245 -5.63 -0.09 17.28
N LEU A 246 -6.74 0.18 16.61
CA LEU A 246 -7.15 -0.55 15.42
C LEU A 246 -6.23 -0.22 14.23
N VAL A 247 -6.27 -1.04 13.18
CA VAL A 247 -5.69 -0.72 11.86
C VAL A 247 -6.81 -0.78 10.84
N THR A 248 -6.95 0.22 9.98
CA THR A 248 -8.05 0.33 9.02
C THR A 248 -7.56 0.77 7.65
N GLY A 249 -8.25 0.32 6.60
CA GLY A 249 -8.29 1.04 5.33
C GLY A 249 -9.46 2.01 5.30
N TRP A 250 -9.63 2.72 4.18
CA TRP A 250 -10.69 3.69 3.96
C TRP A 250 -11.31 3.55 2.57
N VAL A 251 -12.63 3.63 2.48
CA VAL A 251 -13.35 3.96 1.25
C VAL A 251 -13.76 5.42 1.32
N VAL A 252 -13.46 6.20 0.29
CA VAL A 252 -13.80 7.61 0.17
C VAL A 252 -14.74 7.79 -1.01
N ASN A 253 -15.95 8.26 -0.72
CA ASN A 253 -17.02 8.44 -1.68
C ASN A 253 -17.47 9.92 -1.71
N PRO A 254 -16.95 10.75 -2.64
CA PRO A 254 -17.52 12.07 -2.91
C PRO A 254 -18.90 11.96 -3.58
N GLU A 255 -19.94 12.55 -3.01
CA GLU A 255 -21.30 12.47 -3.54
C GLU A 255 -21.40 12.95 -5.00
N LYS A 256 -20.78 14.10 -5.30
CA LYS A 256 -20.88 14.79 -6.60
C LYS A 256 -19.91 14.32 -7.69
N SER A 257 -19.00 13.39 -7.39
CA SER A 257 -18.03 12.88 -8.37
C SER A 257 -18.28 11.41 -8.67
N ASN A 258 -18.24 11.01 -9.94
CA ASN A 258 -18.43 9.61 -10.34
C ASN A 258 -17.15 8.76 -10.16
N VAL A 259 -16.61 8.76 -8.94
CA VAL A 259 -15.40 8.03 -8.54
C VAL A 259 -15.52 7.59 -7.08
N ILE A 260 -14.94 6.45 -6.75
CA ILE A 260 -14.73 5.95 -5.39
C ILE A 260 -13.24 5.70 -5.21
N PHE A 261 -12.67 6.13 -4.08
CA PHE A 261 -11.30 5.81 -3.73
C PHE A 261 -11.28 4.74 -2.65
N LYS A 262 -10.39 3.75 -2.78
CA LYS A 262 -10.09 2.77 -1.73
C LYS A 262 -8.64 2.96 -1.32
N TYR A 263 -8.38 3.28 -0.06
CA TYR A 263 -7.06 3.38 0.52
C TYR A 263 -6.83 2.22 1.49
N SER A 264 -6.00 1.25 1.13
CA SER A 264 -5.83 0.04 1.93
C SER A 264 -4.99 0.22 3.20
N GLY A 265 -4.19 1.29 3.28
CA GLY A 265 -3.10 1.40 4.26
C GLY A 265 -2.10 0.25 4.09
N ASP A 266 -1.45 -0.13 5.18
CA ASP A 266 -0.72 -1.40 5.23
C ASP A 266 -1.64 -2.53 5.65
N THR A 267 -1.61 -3.61 4.89
CA THR A 267 -2.40 -4.80 5.15
C THR A 267 -1.73 -6.01 4.54
N ARG A 268 -1.87 -7.17 5.19
CA ARG A 268 -1.73 -8.47 4.53
C ARG A 268 -2.99 -8.84 3.77
N THR A 269 -2.90 -9.96 3.07
CA THR A 269 -4.05 -10.61 2.45
C THR A 269 -5.15 -10.84 3.49
N LEU A 270 -6.32 -10.26 3.25
CA LEU A 270 -7.50 -10.45 4.09
C LEU A 270 -8.03 -11.88 3.96
N THR A 271 -8.76 -12.34 4.97
CA THR A 271 -9.60 -13.54 4.83
C THR A 271 -10.68 -13.29 3.79
N ASP A 272 -11.22 -14.35 3.18
CA ASP A 272 -12.31 -14.22 2.21
C ASP A 272 -13.53 -13.52 2.81
N GLU A 273 -13.83 -13.76 4.09
CA GLU A 273 -14.89 -13.10 4.83
C GLU A 273 -14.67 -11.58 4.90
N ASN A 274 -13.48 -11.14 5.33
CA ASN A 274 -13.16 -9.72 5.43
C ASN A 274 -13.04 -9.05 4.05
N GLN A 275 -12.54 -9.77 3.04
CA GLN A 275 -12.51 -9.24 1.68
C GLN A 275 -13.92 -9.06 1.11
N ASN A 276 -14.80 -10.06 1.26
CA ASN A 276 -16.21 -9.95 0.85
C ASN A 276 -16.92 -8.80 1.57
N ALA A 277 -16.57 -8.56 2.84
CA ALA A 277 -17.07 -7.42 3.60
C ALA A 277 -16.65 -6.07 3.02
N VAL A 278 -15.37 -5.91 2.67
CA VAL A 278 -14.85 -4.73 1.96
C VAL A 278 -15.59 -4.53 0.64
N ASP A 279 -15.77 -5.60 -0.13
CA ASP A 279 -16.43 -5.55 -1.45
C ASP A 279 -17.92 -5.20 -1.32
N ALA A 280 -18.60 -5.66 -0.27
CA ALA A 280 -19.98 -5.27 0.04
C ALA A 280 -20.12 -3.78 0.40
N VAL A 281 -19.14 -3.22 1.13
CA VAL A 281 -19.08 -1.76 1.38
C VAL A 281 -18.94 -1.01 0.06
N ILE A 282 -17.97 -1.40 -0.78
CA ILE A 282 -17.75 -0.77 -2.08
C ILE A 282 -19.01 -0.85 -2.94
N TRP A 283 -19.65 -2.02 -3.00
CA TRP A 283 -20.89 -2.19 -3.77
C TRP A 283 -22.02 -1.32 -3.25
N ASN A 284 -22.23 -1.21 -1.93
CA ASN A 284 -23.27 -0.34 -1.38
C ASN A 284 -23.05 1.13 -1.76
N GLU A 285 -21.79 1.58 -1.82
CA GLU A 285 -21.46 2.94 -2.27
C GLU A 285 -21.60 3.11 -3.79
N ILE A 286 -21.29 2.07 -4.59
CA ILE A 286 -21.57 2.05 -6.03
C ILE A 286 -23.08 2.18 -6.28
N GLN A 287 -23.91 1.42 -5.57
CA GLN A 287 -25.37 1.44 -5.75
C GLN A 287 -25.95 2.83 -5.51
N LYS A 288 -25.45 3.55 -4.49
CA LYS A 288 -25.89 4.93 -4.21
C LYS A 288 -25.59 5.86 -5.37
N LYS A 289 -24.40 5.78 -5.97
CA LYS A 289 -24.06 6.56 -7.17
C LYS A 289 -24.89 6.15 -8.38
N MET A 290 -25.15 4.85 -8.53
CA MET A 290 -25.90 4.31 -9.65
C MET A 290 -27.37 4.72 -9.67
N MET A 291 -27.92 5.14 -8.52
CA MET A 291 -29.26 5.73 -8.46
C MET A 291 -29.34 7.06 -9.22
N ASP A 292 -28.25 7.82 -9.26
CA ASP A 292 -28.18 9.12 -9.92
C ASP A 292 -27.59 9.03 -11.33
N ILE A 293 -26.63 8.12 -11.54
CA ILE A 293 -25.89 7.93 -12.79
C ILE A 293 -25.85 6.44 -13.10
N ASP A 294 -26.58 5.96 -14.12
CA ASP A 294 -26.63 4.52 -14.51
C ASP A 294 -25.32 4.03 -15.18
N ASP A 295 -24.19 4.21 -14.51
CA ASP A 295 -22.85 3.75 -14.87
C ASP A 295 -22.05 3.42 -13.61
N ILE A 296 -21.21 2.39 -13.67
CA ILE A 296 -20.32 2.04 -12.56
C ILE A 296 -19.26 3.16 -12.43
N PRO A 297 -19.05 3.74 -11.23
CA PRO A 297 -18.04 4.77 -11.02
C PRO A 297 -16.63 4.23 -11.27
N ASP A 298 -15.67 5.11 -11.52
CA ASP A 298 -14.25 4.71 -11.47
C ASP A 298 -13.89 4.32 -10.02
N ILE A 299 -13.09 3.27 -9.83
CA ILE A 299 -12.66 2.80 -8.51
C ILE A 299 -11.13 2.87 -8.42
N VAL A 300 -10.62 3.90 -7.76
CA VAL A 300 -9.18 4.15 -7.62
C VAL A 300 -8.68 3.55 -6.30
N CYS A 301 -7.92 2.47 -6.38
CA CYS A 301 -7.40 1.73 -5.24
C CYS A 301 -5.93 2.09 -4.99
N PHE A 302 -5.62 2.65 -3.82
CA PHE A 302 -4.27 2.80 -3.31
C PHE A 302 -3.88 1.55 -2.54
N GLU A 303 -2.93 0.78 -3.10
CA GLU A 303 -2.53 -0.52 -2.55
C GLU A 303 -1.04 -0.51 -2.17
N PRO A 304 -0.65 -1.08 -1.01
CA PRO A 304 0.75 -1.14 -0.61
C PRO A 304 1.50 -2.08 -1.54
N SER A 305 2.72 -1.71 -1.92
CA SER A 305 3.54 -2.53 -2.81
C SER A 305 4.66 -3.28 -2.09
N GLY A 306 4.64 -3.33 -0.76
CA GLY A 306 5.64 -4.05 0.03
C GLY A 306 5.56 -3.69 1.51
N PRO A 307 6.64 -3.94 2.27
CA PRO A 307 7.83 -4.70 1.90
C PRO A 307 7.52 -6.13 1.44
N ASN A 308 8.41 -6.67 0.61
CA ASN A 308 8.23 -8.02 0.05
C ASN A 308 9.17 -9.05 0.66
N TYR A 309 10.13 -8.59 1.47
CA TYR A 309 11.23 -9.41 1.95
C TYR A 309 11.42 -9.43 3.47
N THR A 310 11.63 -10.61 4.08
CA THR A 310 11.35 -11.93 3.47
C THR A 310 9.85 -12.13 3.37
N ARG A 311 9.38 -12.94 2.42
CA ARG A 311 7.94 -13.17 2.35
C ARG A 311 7.42 -13.88 3.60
N CYS A 312 8.16 -14.84 4.16
CA CYS A 312 7.71 -15.55 5.36
C CYS A 312 7.59 -14.66 6.59
N ASP A 313 8.44 -13.64 6.73
CA ASP A 313 8.36 -12.71 7.87
C ASP A 313 7.36 -11.57 7.59
N MET A 314 7.16 -11.20 6.32
CA MET A 314 6.27 -10.09 5.96
C MET A 314 4.81 -10.52 5.72
N ASP A 315 4.51 -11.77 5.35
CA ASP A 315 3.14 -12.23 5.01
C ASP A 315 2.14 -12.12 6.18
N VAL A 316 2.64 -12.06 7.41
CA VAL A 316 1.80 -11.84 8.61
C VAL A 316 1.32 -10.39 8.76
N THR A 317 1.92 -9.44 8.04
CA THR A 317 1.65 -8.00 8.20
C THR A 317 1.41 -7.26 6.89
N HIS A 318 2.01 -7.71 5.79
CA HIS A 318 1.92 -7.05 4.49
C HIS A 318 1.56 -8.05 3.42
N GLN A 319 0.81 -7.60 2.42
CA GLN A 319 0.61 -8.34 1.20
C GLN A 319 1.81 -8.13 0.28
N SER A 320 1.95 -8.99 -0.71
CA SER A 320 2.99 -8.84 -1.71
C SER A 320 2.57 -7.82 -2.78
N SER A 321 3.53 -7.23 -3.50
CA SER A 321 3.17 -6.35 -4.61
C SER A 321 2.40 -7.09 -5.70
N SER A 322 2.69 -8.38 -5.95
CA SER A 322 1.95 -9.15 -6.95
C SER A 322 0.51 -9.35 -6.51
N TYR A 323 0.29 -9.69 -5.23
CA TYR A 323 -1.04 -9.85 -4.67
C TYR A 323 -1.83 -8.54 -4.74
N SER A 324 -1.23 -7.40 -4.34
CA SER A 324 -1.85 -6.08 -4.40
C SER A 324 -2.45 -5.76 -5.77
N VAL A 325 -1.76 -6.15 -6.85
CA VAL A 325 -2.26 -5.90 -8.20
C VAL A 325 -3.36 -6.88 -8.59
N LEU A 326 -3.14 -8.16 -8.28
CA LEU A 326 -4.05 -9.25 -8.64
C LEU A 326 -5.36 -9.22 -7.83
N LEU A 327 -5.36 -8.57 -6.66
CA LEU A 327 -6.52 -8.43 -5.80
C LEU A 327 -7.76 -7.89 -6.54
N LYS A 328 -7.57 -6.98 -7.51
CA LYS A 328 -8.69 -6.35 -8.22
C LYS A 328 -9.57 -7.35 -8.98
N PHE A 329 -9.01 -8.49 -9.40
CA PHE A 329 -9.78 -9.54 -10.06
C PHE A 329 -10.68 -10.31 -9.09
N ILE A 330 -10.22 -10.52 -7.85
CA ILE A 330 -11.03 -11.11 -6.78
C ILE A 330 -12.15 -10.14 -6.41
N GLU A 331 -11.82 -8.86 -6.23
CA GLU A 331 -12.82 -7.82 -5.93
C GLU A 331 -13.87 -7.71 -7.04
N ALA A 332 -13.45 -7.71 -8.32
CA ALA A 332 -14.37 -7.66 -9.45
C ALA A 332 -15.32 -8.88 -9.49
N GLU A 333 -14.82 -10.07 -9.17
CA GLU A 333 -15.65 -11.28 -9.07
C GLU A 333 -16.63 -11.19 -7.90
N ASN A 334 -16.19 -10.68 -6.75
CA ASN A 334 -17.03 -10.50 -5.57
C ASN A 334 -18.13 -9.45 -5.83
N LEU A 335 -17.80 -8.32 -6.45
CA LEU A 335 -18.78 -7.31 -6.88
C LEU A 335 -19.77 -7.87 -7.91
N ALA A 336 -19.33 -8.73 -8.83
CA ALA A 336 -20.22 -9.41 -9.75
C ALA A 336 -21.23 -10.34 -9.03
N LYS A 337 -20.79 -11.05 -7.98
CA LYS A 337 -21.69 -11.88 -7.15
C LYS A 337 -22.73 -11.06 -6.38
N LEU A 338 -22.38 -9.83 -6.00
CA LEU A 338 -23.24 -8.92 -5.26
C LEU A 338 -24.20 -8.10 -6.16
N SER A 339 -24.03 -8.17 -7.48
CA SER A 339 -24.73 -7.36 -8.45
C SER A 339 -25.35 -8.18 -9.58
N ASN A 340 -25.99 -7.49 -10.54
CA ASN A 340 -26.45 -8.07 -11.81
C ASN A 340 -25.47 -7.80 -12.97
N LYS A 341 -24.23 -7.37 -12.67
CA LYS A 341 -23.18 -7.04 -13.64
C LYS A 341 -22.14 -8.16 -13.71
N THR A 342 -21.32 -8.16 -14.75
CA THR A 342 -20.24 -9.13 -14.91
C THR A 342 -18.96 -8.65 -14.20
N ALA A 343 -18.06 -9.59 -13.87
CA ALA A 343 -16.74 -9.22 -13.33
C ALA A 343 -15.96 -8.34 -14.31
N GLN A 344 -16.19 -8.52 -15.61
CA GLN A 344 -15.58 -7.72 -16.66
C GLN A 344 -16.08 -6.27 -16.69
N ASP A 345 -17.30 -5.99 -16.22
CA ASP A 345 -17.82 -4.63 -16.10
C ASP A 345 -17.12 -3.87 -14.97
N PHE A 346 -16.84 -4.54 -13.84
CA PHE A 346 -16.15 -3.94 -12.70
C PHE A 346 -14.65 -3.79 -12.92
N ILE A 347 -13.99 -4.82 -13.46
CA ILE A 347 -12.54 -4.82 -13.60
C ILE A 347 -12.08 -3.63 -14.45
N GLN A 348 -12.82 -3.26 -15.51
CA GLN A 348 -12.50 -2.11 -16.36
C GLN A 348 -12.57 -0.74 -15.65
N LYS A 349 -13.25 -0.69 -14.50
CA LYS A 349 -13.43 0.52 -13.70
C LYS A 349 -12.36 0.68 -12.61
N PHE A 350 -11.63 -0.38 -12.31
CA PHE A 350 -10.57 -0.32 -11.32
C PHE A 350 -9.30 0.34 -11.88
N LYS A 351 -8.67 1.18 -11.04
CA LYS A 351 -7.30 1.67 -11.21
C LYS A 351 -6.53 1.39 -9.93
N THR A 352 -5.37 0.75 -10.03
CA THR A 352 -4.50 0.48 -8.88
C THR A 352 -3.34 1.46 -8.89
N VAL A 353 -3.26 2.28 -7.86
CA VAL A 353 -2.15 3.19 -7.58
C VAL A 353 -1.30 2.57 -6.49
N MET A 354 -0.06 2.24 -6.81
CA MET A 354 0.84 1.63 -5.86
C MET A 354 1.40 2.66 -4.89
N MET A 355 1.47 2.29 -3.62
CA MET A 355 2.05 3.09 -2.54
C MET A 355 3.00 2.24 -1.68
N HIS A 356 3.42 2.75 -0.51
CA HIS A 356 4.32 2.08 0.43
C HIS A 356 5.63 1.59 -0.21
N HIS A 357 6.26 2.46 -0.99
CA HIS A 357 7.54 2.14 -1.61
C HIS A 357 8.44 3.36 -1.75
N ASN A 358 9.72 3.06 -2.00
CA ASN A 358 10.80 3.97 -2.33
C ASN A 358 11.15 5.04 -1.29
N LYS A 359 10.35 5.36 -0.28
CA LYS A 359 10.72 6.37 0.72
C LYS A 359 11.68 5.85 1.79
N PHE A 360 11.34 4.73 2.43
CA PHE A 360 12.14 4.16 3.51
C PHE A 360 12.60 2.73 3.20
N GLU A 361 13.71 2.31 3.80
CA GLU A 361 14.23 0.95 3.71
C GLU A 361 13.58 0.03 4.76
N PHE A 362 12.53 -0.68 4.33
CA PHE A 362 11.91 -1.75 5.11
C PHE A 362 12.55 -3.10 4.77
N GLY A 363 13.50 -3.53 5.59
CA GLY A 363 14.29 -4.73 5.33
C GLY A 363 15.31 -4.54 4.18
N PRO A 364 16.00 -5.62 3.77
CA PRO A 364 17.04 -5.55 2.74
C PRO A 364 16.49 -5.43 1.31
N ASP A 365 15.21 -5.05 1.16
CA ASP A 365 14.53 -4.87 -0.12
C ASP A 365 15.31 -3.94 -1.05
N ARG A 366 15.25 -4.28 -2.35
CA ARG A 366 15.83 -3.44 -3.40
C ARG A 366 15.15 -2.08 -3.40
N PHE A 367 15.85 -1.08 -3.94
CA PHE A 367 15.17 0.10 -4.42
C PHE A 367 14.21 -0.30 -5.56
N ASN A 368 13.00 0.28 -5.64
CA ASN A 368 11.96 -0.13 -6.60
C ASN A 368 11.56 -1.62 -6.58
N GLU A 369 11.66 -2.31 -5.44
CA GLU A 369 11.35 -3.75 -5.34
C GLU A 369 9.92 -4.09 -5.82
N GLY A 370 8.92 -3.26 -5.48
CA GLY A 370 7.54 -3.47 -5.92
C GLY A 370 7.37 -3.40 -7.43
N LEU A 371 8.01 -2.42 -8.08
CA LEU A 371 8.04 -2.31 -9.54
C LEU A 371 8.78 -3.50 -10.18
N PHE A 372 9.85 -3.98 -9.54
CA PHE A 372 10.54 -5.19 -10.00
C PHE A 372 9.63 -6.42 -9.94
N ILE A 373 8.91 -6.61 -8.82
CA ILE A 373 7.97 -7.73 -8.64
C ILE A 373 6.86 -7.66 -9.66
N PHE A 374 6.29 -6.47 -9.88
CA PHE A 374 5.28 -6.26 -10.91
C PHE A 374 5.79 -6.65 -12.30
N LYS A 375 7.00 -6.21 -12.68
CA LYS A 375 7.63 -6.64 -13.95
C LYS A 375 7.80 -8.15 -14.05
N LYS A 376 8.13 -8.82 -12.94
CA LYS A 376 8.24 -10.29 -12.90
C LYS A 376 6.89 -10.99 -13.02
N LEU A 377 5.84 -10.45 -12.40
CA LEU A 377 4.47 -10.92 -12.58
C LEU A 377 4.06 -10.85 -14.06
N LEU A 378 4.25 -9.70 -14.71
CA LEU A 378 3.94 -9.54 -16.14
C LEU A 378 4.73 -10.54 -17.01
N LEU A 379 6.02 -10.74 -16.71
CA LEU A 379 6.82 -11.75 -17.39
C LEU A 379 6.21 -13.15 -17.22
N TYR A 380 5.87 -13.56 -16.00
CA TYR A 380 5.31 -14.89 -15.73
C TYR A 380 3.94 -15.11 -16.36
N LEU A 381 3.09 -14.08 -16.40
CA LEU A 381 1.82 -14.12 -17.13
C LEU A 381 2.01 -14.27 -18.65
N SER A 382 3.13 -13.80 -19.19
CA SER A 382 3.46 -13.91 -20.63
C SER A 382 4.10 -15.25 -21.04
N LEU A 383 4.53 -16.08 -20.08
CA LEU A 383 5.15 -17.37 -20.38
C LEU A 383 4.10 -18.42 -20.79
N ASN A 384 4.48 -19.32 -21.70
CA ASN A 384 3.73 -20.55 -21.93
C ASN A 384 3.91 -21.51 -20.72
N ASP A 385 3.07 -22.55 -20.65
CA ASP A 385 3.05 -23.45 -19.50
C ASP A 385 4.35 -24.26 -19.32
N ALA A 386 5.05 -24.59 -20.41
CA ALA A 386 6.32 -25.32 -20.35
C ALA A 386 7.42 -24.45 -19.74
N ASP A 387 7.54 -23.20 -20.20
CA ASP A 387 8.52 -22.23 -19.70
C ASP A 387 8.20 -21.82 -18.24
N LEU A 388 6.92 -21.65 -17.91
CA LEU A 388 6.48 -21.37 -16.54
C LEU A 388 6.85 -22.52 -15.59
N LYS A 389 6.67 -23.77 -16.02
CA LYS A 389 7.07 -24.96 -15.25
C LYS A 389 8.59 -25.03 -15.09
N GLN A 390 9.35 -24.67 -16.11
CA GLN A 390 10.81 -24.61 -16.02
C GLN A 390 11.27 -23.54 -15.02
N GLU A 391 10.62 -22.37 -15.03
CA GLU A 391 10.93 -21.30 -14.10
C GLU A 391 10.60 -21.69 -12.65
N LEU A 392 9.50 -22.39 -12.41
CA LEU A 392 9.14 -22.97 -11.10
C LEU A 392 10.22 -23.95 -10.60
N LEU A 393 10.70 -24.85 -11.47
CA LEU A 393 11.80 -25.77 -11.12
C LEU A 393 13.07 -24.99 -10.78
N ARG A 394 13.40 -23.96 -11.57
CA ARG A 394 14.58 -23.10 -11.34
C ARG A 394 14.47 -22.32 -10.03
N GLN A 395 13.29 -21.82 -9.67
CA GLN A 395 13.05 -21.15 -8.39
C GLN A 395 13.25 -22.11 -7.23
N LYS A 396 12.69 -23.32 -7.33
CA LYS A 396 12.87 -24.38 -6.33
C LYS A 396 14.35 -24.77 -6.16
N GLU A 397 15.07 -24.99 -7.25
CA GLU A 397 16.51 -25.26 -7.19
C GLU A 397 17.31 -24.11 -6.58
N LYS A 398 16.96 -22.86 -6.88
CA LYS A 398 17.61 -21.69 -6.27
C LYS A 398 17.31 -21.58 -4.78
N PHE A 399 16.08 -21.85 -4.38
CA PHE A 399 15.68 -21.88 -2.99
C PHE A 399 16.53 -22.91 -2.23
N ASP A 400 16.62 -24.12 -2.77
CA ASP A 400 17.43 -25.21 -2.21
C ASP A 400 18.94 -24.85 -2.15
N ASN A 401 19.46 -24.16 -3.18
CA ASN A 401 20.87 -23.74 -3.25
C ASN A 401 21.21 -22.49 -2.39
N ASN A 402 20.31 -21.53 -2.25
CA ASN A 402 20.54 -20.30 -1.46
C ASN A 402 20.55 -20.55 0.05
N LEU A 403 20.02 -21.69 0.48
CA LEU A 403 20.14 -22.20 1.85
C LEU A 403 21.56 -22.67 2.20
N ASP A 404 22.52 -22.65 1.27
CA ASP A 404 23.87 -23.17 1.49
C ASP A 404 24.75 -22.25 2.36
N ARG A 405 24.52 -22.34 3.68
CA ARG A 405 25.30 -21.77 4.78
C ARG A 405 26.80 -22.04 4.69
N LYS A 406 27.22 -23.10 3.99
CA LYS A 406 28.61 -23.57 3.93
C LYS A 406 29.46 -22.66 3.05
N SER A 407 28.95 -22.31 1.87
CA SER A 407 29.63 -21.43 0.91
C SER A 407 29.94 -20.05 1.49
N LEU A 408 29.06 -19.49 2.34
CA LEU A 408 29.26 -18.17 2.95
C LEU A 408 30.33 -18.16 4.03
N LYS A 409 30.38 -19.20 4.86
CA LYS A 409 31.39 -19.34 5.91
C LYS A 409 32.79 -19.58 5.33
N GLU A 410 32.86 -20.28 4.20
CA GLU A 410 34.13 -20.63 3.53
C GLU A 410 34.76 -19.43 2.80
N ASN A 411 33.95 -18.52 2.24
CA ASN A 411 34.42 -17.40 1.41
C ASN A 411 34.70 -16.09 2.17
N LEU A 412 34.63 -16.08 3.50
CA LEU A 412 34.79 -14.87 4.33
C LEU A 412 36.02 -14.94 5.25
N THR A 413 36.63 -13.77 5.47
CA THR A 413 37.85 -13.61 6.28
C THR A 413 37.58 -13.91 7.75
N PHE A 414 38.60 -14.40 8.47
CA PHE A 414 38.51 -14.86 9.86
C PHE A 414 37.84 -13.85 10.82
N PHE A 415 38.05 -12.54 10.61
CA PHE A 415 37.47 -11.47 11.42
C PHE A 415 35.96 -11.23 11.22
N SER A 416 35.37 -11.73 10.13
CA SER A 416 33.93 -11.55 9.81
C SER A 416 33.06 -12.76 10.16
N ARG A 417 33.68 -13.90 10.51
CA ARG A 417 33.01 -15.13 10.92
C ARG A 417 32.18 -15.04 12.21
N PRO A 418 32.57 -14.26 13.25
CA PRO A 418 31.79 -14.18 14.49
C PRO A 418 30.39 -13.59 14.30
N MET A 419 30.23 -12.63 13.38
CA MET A 419 28.95 -11.95 13.15
C MET A 419 27.94 -12.79 12.36
N ILE A 420 28.42 -13.78 11.59
CA ILE A 420 27.58 -14.72 10.84
C ILE A 420 27.26 -15.98 11.65
N ALA A 421 28.11 -16.33 12.62
CA ALA A 421 27.84 -17.45 13.52
C ALA A 421 26.65 -17.18 14.48
N THR A 422 26.31 -15.90 14.70
CA THR A 422 25.15 -15.46 15.50
C THR A 422 23.85 -15.35 14.70
N LEU A 423 23.92 -15.50 13.37
CA LEU A 423 22.75 -15.45 12.51
C LEU A 423 21.96 -16.77 12.65
N PRO A 424 20.66 -16.73 13.02
CA PRO A 424 19.83 -17.93 13.08
C PRO A 424 19.85 -18.72 11.78
N GLU A 425 19.55 -20.01 11.88
CA GLU A 425 19.48 -20.99 10.81
C GLU A 425 18.76 -20.53 9.52
N LYS A 426 17.86 -19.55 9.62
CA LYS A 426 17.07 -18.95 8.54
C LYS A 426 17.39 -17.47 8.27
N THR A 427 18.63 -17.00 8.43
CA THR A 427 18.90 -15.59 8.10
C THR A 427 18.84 -15.32 6.62
N SER A 428 18.09 -14.28 6.34
CA SER A 428 17.69 -13.77 5.06
C SER A 428 18.65 -12.72 4.51
N ILE A 429 19.93 -12.75 4.87
CA ILE A 429 20.88 -11.84 4.22
C ILE A 429 21.02 -12.15 2.71
N LEU A 430 20.67 -13.37 2.25
CA LEU A 430 20.90 -13.81 0.86
C LEU A 430 19.77 -14.60 0.17
N VAL A 431 18.68 -14.93 0.87
CA VAL A 431 17.61 -15.79 0.32
C VAL A 431 16.54 -14.94 -0.36
N HIS A 432 16.80 -14.47 -1.58
CA HIS A 432 15.82 -13.79 -2.44
C HIS A 432 14.65 -14.70 -2.85
N SER A 433 13.63 -14.88 -2.00
CA SER A 433 12.43 -15.62 -2.40
C SER A 433 11.43 -14.68 -3.09
N LYS A 434 11.32 -14.81 -4.41
CA LYS A 434 10.25 -14.18 -5.23
C LYS A 434 9.21 -15.21 -5.63
N ASP A 435 9.17 -16.29 -4.87
CA ASP A 435 8.49 -17.52 -5.22
C ASP A 435 6.97 -17.35 -5.05
N PHE A 436 6.57 -16.40 -4.19
CA PHE A 436 5.18 -16.02 -3.99
C PHE A 436 4.51 -15.45 -5.24
N ILE A 437 5.24 -14.89 -6.22
CA ILE A 437 4.62 -14.24 -7.39
C ILE A 437 3.78 -15.24 -8.18
N ILE A 438 4.32 -16.45 -8.38
CA ILE A 438 3.63 -17.51 -9.12
C ILE A 438 2.50 -18.09 -8.27
N GLU A 439 2.69 -18.18 -6.95
CA GLU A 439 1.66 -18.63 -6.01
C GLU A 439 0.46 -17.68 -5.98
N ASP A 440 0.67 -16.37 -5.84
CA ASP A 440 -0.37 -15.33 -5.87
C ASP A 440 -1.12 -15.33 -7.21
N MET A 441 -0.38 -15.49 -8.31
CA MET A 441 -0.96 -15.62 -9.63
C MET A 441 -1.89 -16.83 -9.70
N PHE A 442 -1.43 -18.03 -9.33
CA PHE A 442 -2.27 -19.22 -9.36
C PHE A 442 -3.42 -19.17 -8.36
N TYR A 443 -3.21 -18.58 -7.18
CA TYR A 443 -4.25 -18.35 -6.20
C TYR A 443 -5.37 -17.51 -6.80
N THR A 444 -5.03 -16.39 -7.45
CA THR A 444 -6.00 -15.51 -8.11
C THR A 444 -6.71 -16.22 -9.26
N LEU A 445 -5.95 -16.88 -10.15
CA LEU A 445 -6.51 -17.62 -11.29
C LEU A 445 -7.50 -18.70 -10.88
N LYS A 446 -7.24 -19.42 -9.76
CA LYS A 446 -8.15 -20.45 -9.25
C LYS A 446 -9.44 -19.89 -8.66
N LYS A 447 -9.41 -18.65 -8.18
CA LYS A 447 -10.58 -18.00 -7.56
C LYS A 447 -11.50 -17.39 -8.60
N VAL A 448 -10.94 -16.79 -9.63
CA VAL A 448 -11.72 -16.06 -10.65
C VAL A 448 -12.38 -17.02 -11.64
N LYS A 449 -13.65 -17.33 -11.41
CA LYS A 449 -14.45 -18.27 -12.24
C LYS A 449 -15.21 -17.61 -13.40
N GLY A 450 -15.24 -16.27 -13.45
CA GLY A 450 -16.07 -15.49 -14.39
C GLY A 450 -15.31 -14.87 -15.57
N LEU A 451 -14.01 -15.13 -15.72
CA LEU A 451 -13.19 -14.68 -16.84
C LEU A 451 -12.74 -15.90 -17.65
N ASP A 452 -12.70 -15.79 -18.98
CA ASP A 452 -12.43 -16.92 -19.91
C ASP A 452 -11.04 -17.56 -19.69
N GLU A 453 -10.99 -18.85 -19.29
CA GLU A 453 -9.82 -19.58 -18.74
C GLU A 453 -8.52 -19.49 -19.57
N GLU A 454 -8.56 -19.66 -20.89
CA GLU A 454 -7.35 -19.51 -21.74
C GLU A 454 -7.04 -18.04 -22.07
N GLN A 455 -8.04 -17.16 -22.07
CA GLN A 455 -7.86 -15.73 -22.26
C GLN A 455 -7.45 -15.02 -20.96
N VAL A 456 -7.62 -15.61 -19.78
CA VAL A 456 -7.40 -14.95 -18.48
C VAL A 456 -5.98 -14.43 -18.35
N LYS A 457 -4.95 -15.20 -18.74
CA LYS A 457 -3.56 -14.74 -18.64
C LYS A 457 -3.28 -13.53 -19.54
N HIS A 458 -3.77 -13.57 -20.79
CA HIS A 458 -3.62 -12.46 -21.73
C HIS A 458 -4.39 -11.22 -21.27
N TYR A 459 -5.63 -11.42 -20.82
CA TYR A 459 -6.48 -10.39 -20.25
C TYR A 459 -5.85 -9.75 -19.02
N PHE A 460 -5.29 -10.55 -18.11
CA PHE A 460 -4.57 -10.06 -16.93
C PHE A 460 -3.39 -9.21 -17.36
N LEU A 461 -2.57 -9.69 -18.29
CA LEU A 461 -1.42 -8.95 -18.78
C LEU A 461 -1.83 -7.57 -19.34
N GLU A 462 -2.86 -7.53 -20.19
CA GLU A 462 -3.36 -6.29 -20.79
C GLU A 462 -3.95 -5.35 -19.73
N TYR A 463 -4.83 -5.87 -18.86
CA TYR A 463 -5.45 -5.09 -17.80
C TYR A 463 -4.41 -4.51 -16.85
N LEU A 464 -3.51 -5.35 -16.33
CA LEU A 464 -2.49 -4.93 -15.37
C LEU A 464 -1.62 -3.83 -15.96
N THR A 465 -1.27 -3.95 -17.25
CA THR A 465 -0.51 -2.95 -17.98
C THR A 465 -1.25 -1.61 -18.08
N LYS A 466 -2.57 -1.62 -18.30
CA LYS A 466 -3.38 -0.40 -18.49
C LYS A 466 -3.93 0.23 -17.20
N ASN A 467 -3.91 -0.50 -16.09
CA ASN A 467 -4.63 -0.09 -14.88
C ASN A 467 -3.77 -0.08 -13.62
N THR A 468 -2.49 -0.46 -13.70
CA THR A 468 -1.55 -0.37 -12.57
C THR A 468 -0.60 0.80 -12.76
N ILE A 469 -0.50 1.65 -11.75
CA ILE A 469 0.27 2.88 -11.78
C ILE A 469 1.26 2.86 -10.61
N PHE A 470 2.53 3.10 -10.92
CA PHE A 470 3.58 3.36 -9.94
C PHE A 470 3.96 4.84 -10.05
N PRO A 471 3.23 5.75 -9.36
CA PRO A 471 3.47 7.17 -9.49
C PRO A 471 4.84 7.55 -8.92
N GLN A 472 5.53 8.49 -9.55
CA GLN A 472 6.75 9.06 -8.97
C GLN A 472 6.43 9.87 -7.71
N ILE A 473 7.37 10.00 -6.79
CA ILE A 473 7.22 10.87 -5.62
C ILE A 473 7.15 12.32 -6.08
N GLY A 474 6.09 13.00 -5.67
CA GLY A 474 5.66 14.33 -6.09
C GLY A 474 4.74 14.33 -7.31
N GLU A 475 4.58 13.21 -8.02
CA GLU A 475 3.82 13.17 -9.27
C GLU A 475 2.32 13.42 -9.04
N ARG A 476 1.78 14.37 -9.82
CA ARG A 476 0.36 14.65 -9.89
C ARG A 476 -0.26 13.99 -11.13
N LEU A 477 -1.40 13.32 -10.92
CA LEU A 477 -2.20 12.68 -11.96
C LEU A 477 -3.66 13.11 -11.81
N ASN A 478 -4.22 13.76 -12.82
CA ASN A 478 -5.66 14.05 -12.87
C ASN A 478 -6.49 12.88 -13.41
N ASP A 479 -7.81 13.01 -13.41
CA ASP A 479 -8.73 11.96 -13.85
C ASP A 479 -8.45 11.44 -15.27
N GLN A 480 -8.11 12.34 -16.21
CA GLN A 480 -7.78 11.94 -17.58
C GLN A 480 -6.43 11.20 -17.66
N GLN A 481 -5.42 11.68 -16.93
CA GLN A 481 -4.11 11.03 -16.85
C GLN A 481 -4.20 9.66 -16.20
N LEU A 482 -4.99 9.51 -15.13
CA LEU A 482 -5.23 8.22 -14.47
C LEU A 482 -5.94 7.22 -15.39
N ARG A 483 -6.92 7.67 -16.17
CA ARG A 483 -7.63 6.83 -17.14
C ARG A 483 -6.74 6.35 -18.27
N SER A 484 -5.88 7.24 -18.79
CA SER A 484 -4.99 6.99 -19.93
C SER A 484 -3.62 6.41 -19.56
N ALA A 485 -3.26 6.39 -18.27
CA ALA A 485 -2.02 5.82 -17.79
C ALA A 485 -1.90 4.37 -18.24
N SER A 486 -0.75 4.05 -18.83
CA SER A 486 -0.40 2.69 -19.18
C SER A 486 1.07 2.46 -18.88
N PHE A 487 1.36 1.31 -18.30
CA PHE A 487 2.70 0.80 -18.14
C PHE A 487 3.21 0.38 -19.52
N ASP A 488 4.46 0.69 -19.88
CA ASP A 488 5.04 0.20 -21.14
C ASP A 488 5.71 -1.17 -20.93
N PRO A 489 5.17 -2.27 -21.50
CA PRO A 489 5.78 -3.59 -21.40
C PRO A 489 7.13 -3.67 -22.12
N LYS A 490 7.49 -2.79 -23.05
CA LYS A 490 8.82 -2.84 -23.71
C LYS A 490 9.96 -2.52 -22.74
N ILE A 491 9.67 -1.90 -21.60
CA ILE A 491 10.60 -1.78 -20.47
C ILE A 491 10.95 -3.16 -19.85
N ILE A 492 10.22 -4.23 -20.18
CA ILE A 492 10.45 -5.61 -19.70
C ILE A 492 11.81 -6.19 -20.19
N CYS A 493 12.45 -5.61 -21.20
CA CYS A 493 13.71 -6.12 -21.77
C CYS A 493 14.98 -5.66 -21.02
N LYS A 494 15.23 -6.13 -19.79
CA LYS A 494 16.61 -6.20 -19.24
C LYS A 494 16.83 -7.08 -18.00
N TYR A 495 16.44 -8.35 -18.02
CA TYR A 495 17.00 -9.33 -17.06
C TYR A 495 17.37 -10.70 -17.67
N ASN A 496 17.13 -10.93 -18.96
CA ASN A 496 17.59 -12.12 -19.68
C ASN A 496 19.05 -12.02 -20.21
N LYS A 497 19.96 -11.36 -19.48
CA LYS A 497 21.40 -11.49 -19.79
C LYS A 497 21.93 -12.80 -19.21
N LYS A 498 21.56 -13.93 -19.82
CA LYS A 498 22.31 -15.19 -19.70
C LYS A 498 22.16 -16.19 -20.85
N SER A 499 21.69 -15.77 -22.02
CA SER A 499 21.61 -16.66 -23.20
C SER A 499 22.18 -16.05 -24.49
N GLU A 500 23.22 -15.23 -24.40
CA GLU A 500 24.07 -14.88 -25.55
C GLU A 500 25.54 -14.84 -25.11
N LYS A 501 26.11 -16.03 -25.00
CA LYS A 501 27.54 -16.31 -25.14
C LYS A 501 27.68 -17.74 -25.65
N ILE A 502 27.61 -17.91 -26.97
CA ILE A 502 28.56 -18.68 -27.79
C ILE A 502 28.69 -17.91 -29.10
#